data_AF-A0A4S9S5E2-F1
#
_entry.id   AF-A0A4S9S5E2-F1
#
_cell.length_a   1.000
_cell.length_b   1.000
_cell.length_c   1.000
_cell.angle_alpha   90.00
_cell.angle_beta   90.00
_cell.angle_gamma   90.00
#
_symmetry.space_group_name_H-M   'P 1'
#
loop_
_entity.id
_entity.type
_entity.pdbx_description
1 polymer ?
#
loop_
_entity_poly.entity_id
_entity_poly.type
_entity_poly.pdbx_seq_one_letter_code
_entity_poly.pdbx_strand_id
1 'polypeptide(L)'
;MPLVKIDMIRGVRTPEEIKKLADVVQEIMLDKFAAPARDRYQVITQHEPYELIFEDTGLSIPRTDKLILIQIFQQGRDAEKKQAIYAALAERLGTFLPLSHYS
;
A
#
# COMPACT_ATOMS: atom_id res chain seq x y z
N MET A 1 9.49 1.85 -14.37
CA MET A 1 9.69 2.94 -13.41
C MET A 1 8.38 3.43 -12.80
N PRO A 2 7.78 2.66 -11.88
CA PRO A 2 6.62 3.10 -11.13
C PRO A 2 7.04 4.01 -9.95
N LEU A 3 6.32 5.11 -9.75
CA LEU A 3 6.39 5.88 -8.51
C LEU A 3 5.27 5.42 -7.59
N VAL A 4 5.62 5.03 -6.36
CA VAL A 4 4.65 4.63 -5.34
C VAL A 4 4.59 5.70 -4.25
N LYS A 5 3.41 6.27 -4.00
CA LYS A 5 3.15 7.10 -2.83
C LYS A 5 2.39 6.28 -1.79
N ILE A 6 2.83 6.37 -0.55
CA ILE A 6 2.25 5.66 0.59
C ILE A 6 1.86 6.70 1.63
N ASP A 7 0.58 6.83 1.88
CA ASP A 7 0.03 7.77 2.85
C ASP A 7 -0.55 7.00 4.04
N MET A 8 -0.23 7.45 5.26
CA MET A 8 -0.65 6.80 6.50
C MET A 8 -0.82 7.79 7.65
N ILE A 9 -1.49 7.38 8.73
CA ILE A 9 -1.62 8.19 9.93
C ILE A 9 -0.31 8.19 10.73
N ARG A 10 0.09 9.37 11.17
CA ARG A 10 1.28 9.63 11.98
C ARG A 10 1.15 8.98 13.37
N GLY A 11 2.26 8.42 13.85
CA GLY A 11 2.35 7.89 15.22
C GLY A 11 1.68 6.54 15.46
N VAL A 12 0.96 6.00 14.49
CA VAL A 12 0.34 4.65 14.57
C VAL A 12 1.37 3.53 14.37
N ARG A 13 2.42 3.80 13.59
CA ARG A 13 3.47 2.82 13.23
C ARG A 13 4.86 3.28 13.65
N THR A 14 5.73 2.35 14.00
CA THR A 14 7.14 2.63 14.25
C THR A 14 7.91 2.86 12.95
N PRO A 15 9.07 3.53 12.98
CA PRO A 15 9.93 3.65 11.81
C PRO A 15 10.29 2.31 11.15
N GLU A 16 10.47 1.25 11.95
CA GLU A 16 10.76 -0.11 11.47
C GLU A 16 9.58 -0.71 10.71
N GLU A 17 8.36 -0.53 11.22
CA GLU A 17 7.14 -0.97 10.54
C GLU A 17 6.92 -0.22 9.23
N ILE A 18 7.18 1.09 9.22
CA ILE A 18 7.10 1.94 8.02
C ILE A 18 8.10 1.46 6.96
N LYS A 19 9.35 1.19 7.37
CA LYS A 19 10.38 0.68 6.46
C LYS A 19 10.01 -0.70 5.93
N LYS A 20 9.51 -1.60 6.80
CA LYS A 20 9.09 -2.94 6.40
C LYS A 20 7.92 -2.90 5.43
N LEU A 21 6.95 -2.00 5.62
CA LEU A 21 5.88 -1.75 4.67
C LEU A 21 6.43 -1.35 3.29
N ALA A 22 7.37 -0.41 3.25
CA ALA A 22 8.00 0.03 2.01
C ALA A 22 8.77 -1.09 1.30
N ASP A 23 9.45 -1.95 2.06
CA ASP A 23 10.17 -3.12 1.55
C ASP A 23 9.20 -4.15 0.95
N VAL A 24 8.10 -4.48 1.64
CA VAL A 24 7.09 -5.41 1.13
C VAL A 24 6.44 -4.88 -0.15
N VAL A 25 6.13 -3.57 -0.21
CA VAL A 25 5.65 -2.95 -1.45
C VAL A 25 6.68 -3.16 -2.57
N GLN A 26 7.96 -2.91 -2.33
CA GLN A 26 8.99 -3.10 -3.35
C GLN A 26 9.10 -4.56 -3.80
N GLU A 27 9.07 -5.53 -2.88
CA GLU A 27 9.10 -6.95 -3.21
C GLU A 27 7.95 -7.31 -4.18
N ILE A 28 6.73 -6.84 -3.91
CA ILE A 28 5.59 -7.06 -4.80
C ILE A 28 5.79 -6.37 -6.15
N MET A 29 6.37 -5.16 -6.15
CA MET A 29 6.68 -4.46 -7.39
C MET A 29 7.66 -5.28 -8.23
N LEU A 30 8.72 -5.85 -7.63
CA LEU A 30 9.68 -6.69 -8.35
C LEU A 30 9.01 -7.97 -8.89
N ASP A 31 8.26 -8.67 -8.02
CA ASP A 31 7.61 -9.94 -8.34
C ASP A 31 6.55 -9.80 -9.45
N LYS A 32 5.77 -8.71 -9.44
CA LYS A 32 4.63 -8.52 -10.36
C LYS A 32 4.92 -7.60 -11.55
N PHE A 33 5.89 -6.68 -11.46
CA PHE A 33 6.23 -5.77 -12.57
C PHE A 33 7.42 -6.20 -13.42
N ALA A 34 8.18 -7.21 -12.98
CA ALA A 34 9.52 -7.50 -13.53
C ALA A 34 10.37 -6.21 -13.59
N ALA A 35 10.18 -5.33 -12.62
CA ALA A 35 10.92 -4.08 -12.52
C ALA A 35 12.38 -4.41 -12.16
N PRO A 36 13.36 -3.68 -12.69
CA PRO A 36 14.75 -3.81 -12.24
C PRO A 36 14.84 -3.62 -10.71
N ALA A 37 15.75 -4.33 -10.04
CA ALA A 37 15.88 -4.30 -8.57
C ALA A 37 15.99 -2.87 -7.97
N ARG A 38 16.61 -1.95 -8.73
CA ARG A 38 16.83 -0.55 -8.33
C ARG A 38 15.72 0.41 -8.75
N ASP A 39 14.68 -0.09 -9.40
CA ASP A 39 13.48 0.66 -9.76
C ASP A 39 12.57 0.80 -8.52
N ARG A 40 13.07 1.54 -7.53
CA ARG A 40 12.44 1.77 -6.22
C ARG A 40 12.27 3.27 -6.00
N TYR A 41 11.12 3.80 -6.41
CA TYR A 41 10.75 5.20 -6.21
C TYR A 41 9.54 5.25 -5.29
N GLN A 42 9.78 5.50 -4.00
CA GLN A 42 8.77 5.48 -2.95
C GLN A 42 8.80 6.79 -2.16
N VAL A 43 7.63 7.38 -1.95
CA VAL A 43 7.45 8.54 -1.06
C VAL A 43 6.45 8.12 0.02
N ILE A 44 6.84 8.30 1.28
CA ILE A 44 5.99 8.01 2.43
C ILE A 44 5.62 9.32 3.10
N THR A 45 4.31 9.58 3.20
CA THR A 45 3.77 10.77 3.85
C THR A 45 2.97 10.35 5.07
N GLN A 46 3.29 10.93 6.22
CA GLN A 46 2.56 10.73 7.46
C GLN A 46 1.70 11.94 7.79
N HIS A 47 0.41 11.68 7.97
CA HIS A 47 -0.65 12.66 8.12
C HIS A 47 -1.23 12.62 9.53
N GLU A 48 -1.73 13.74 10.02
CA GLU A 48 -2.54 13.77 11.23
C GLU A 48 -3.88 13.03 11.00
N PRO A 49 -4.54 12.47 12.03
CA PRO A 49 -5.75 11.66 11.85
C PRO A 49 -6.90 12.35 11.10
N TYR A 50 -6.96 13.69 11.14
CA TYR A 50 -7.99 14.50 10.47
C TYR A 50 -7.66 14.84 9.00
N GLU A 51 -6.48 14.48 8.50
CA GLU A 51 -6.04 14.75 7.12
C GLU A 51 -6.36 13.58 6.17
N LEU A 52 -6.65 12.38 6.71
CA LEU A 52 -7.01 11.19 5.94
C LEU A 52 -8.47 10.79 6.21
N ILE A 53 -9.38 11.21 5.32
CA ILE A 53 -10.82 10.90 5.41
C ILE A 53 -11.14 9.77 4.42
N PHE A 54 -11.30 8.55 4.95
CA PHE A 54 -11.58 7.35 4.17
C PHE A 54 -12.86 6.71 4.70
N GLU A 55 -13.93 6.82 3.93
CA GLU A 55 -15.15 6.05 4.17
C GLU A 55 -15.08 4.70 3.43
N ASP A 56 -16.20 4.01 3.31
CA ASP A 56 -16.27 2.67 2.73
C ASP A 56 -17.05 2.61 1.41
N THR A 57 -17.60 3.74 0.93
CA THR A 57 -18.45 3.79 -0.28
C THR A 57 -19.68 2.87 -0.16
N GLY A 58 -20.18 2.64 1.05
CA GLY A 58 -21.31 1.75 1.32
C GLY A 58 -20.97 0.26 1.23
N LEU A 59 -19.69 -0.09 1.22
CA LEU A 59 -19.23 -1.49 1.16
C LEU A 59 -19.11 -2.16 2.53
N SER A 60 -19.51 -1.46 3.60
CA SER A 60 -19.46 -1.93 5.00
C SER A 60 -18.05 -2.26 5.49
N ILE A 61 -17.02 -1.56 4.99
CA ILE A 61 -15.59 -1.75 5.28
C ILE A 61 -15.15 -0.94 6.49
N PRO A 62 -15.02 -1.56 7.69
CA PRO A 62 -14.55 -0.82 8.85
C PRO A 62 -13.11 -0.37 8.59
N ARG A 63 -12.90 0.95 8.66
CA ARG A 63 -11.57 1.55 8.61
C ARG A 63 -11.03 1.67 10.03
N THR A 64 -9.73 1.50 10.16
CA THR A 64 -9.00 1.71 11.41
C THR A 64 -7.96 2.81 11.20
N ASP A 65 -7.38 3.30 12.29
CA ASP A 65 -6.22 4.21 12.24
C ASP A 65 -4.99 3.57 11.55
N LYS A 66 -4.98 2.24 11.40
CA LYS A 66 -3.99 1.49 10.63
C LYS A 66 -4.25 1.51 9.12
N LEU A 67 -5.20 2.27 8.61
CA LEU A 67 -5.38 2.43 7.16
C LEU A 67 -4.08 2.90 6.49
N ILE A 68 -3.90 2.46 5.25
CA ILE A 68 -2.82 2.90 4.36
C ILE A 68 -3.41 3.15 2.98
N LEU A 69 -3.03 4.27 2.36
CA LEU A 69 -3.32 4.55 0.96
C LEU A 69 -2.05 4.30 0.16
N ILE A 70 -2.17 3.52 -0.91
CA ILE A 70 -1.09 3.28 -1.87
C ILE A 70 -1.52 3.79 -3.23
N GLN A 71 -0.81 4.79 -3.75
CA GLN A 71 -0.98 5.30 -5.10
C GLN A 71 0.21 4.87 -5.95
N ILE A 72 -0.05 4.25 -7.10
CA ILE A 72 0.98 3.77 -8.02
C ILE A 72 0.85 4.52 -9.34
N PHE A 73 1.82 5.40 -9.63
CA PHE A 73 1.95 6.09 -10.90
C PHE A 73 2.80 5.26 -11.85
N GLN A 74 2.22 4.84 -12.97
CA GLN A 74 2.90 4.02 -13.96
C GLN A 74 2.23 4.09 -15.34
N GLN A 75 2.97 3.75 -16.39
CA GLN A 75 2.47 3.69 -17.77
C GLN A 75 2.35 2.26 -18.31
N GLY A 76 1.43 2.05 -19.26
CA GLY A 76 1.47 0.92 -20.19
C GLY A 76 1.10 -0.46 -19.64
N ARG A 77 0.22 -0.56 -18.63
CA ARG A 77 -0.25 -1.86 -18.12
C ARG A 77 -1.73 -2.07 -18.35
N ASP A 78 -2.06 -3.30 -18.78
CA ASP A 78 -3.42 -3.81 -18.92
C ASP A 78 -4.13 -3.94 -17.56
N ALA A 79 -5.46 -4.13 -17.60
CA ALA A 79 -6.29 -4.20 -16.40
C ALA A 79 -6.00 -5.45 -15.55
N GLU A 80 -5.70 -6.59 -16.18
CA GLU A 80 -5.41 -7.86 -15.50
C GLU A 80 -4.19 -7.73 -14.59
N LYS A 81 -3.09 -7.14 -15.09
CA LYS A 81 -1.90 -6.89 -14.28
C LYS A 81 -2.25 -6.01 -13.07
N LYS A 82 -3.01 -4.93 -13.27
CA LYS A 82 -3.42 -4.03 -12.17
C LYS A 82 -4.20 -4.78 -11.08
N GLN A 83 -5.15 -5.64 -11.47
CA GLN A 83 -5.92 -6.45 -10.51
C GLN A 83 -5.03 -7.42 -9.73
N ALA A 84 -4.11 -8.12 -10.42
CA ALA A 84 -3.17 -9.04 -9.78
C ALA A 84 -2.25 -8.33 -8.76
N ILE A 85 -1.89 -7.08 -9.03
CA ILE A 85 -1.10 -6.26 -8.11
C ILE A 85 -1.92 -5.89 -6.87
N TYR A 86 -3.17 -5.44 -7.05
CA TYR A 86 -4.03 -5.09 -5.91
C TYR A 86 -4.28 -6.29 -4.99
N ALA A 87 -4.53 -7.46 -5.58
CA ALA A 87 -4.67 -8.71 -4.82
C ALA A 87 -3.40 -9.05 -4.03
N ALA A 88 -2.24 -9.01 -4.68
CA ALA A 88 -0.96 -9.31 -4.02
C ALA A 88 -0.60 -8.31 -2.91
N LEU A 89 -0.91 -7.02 -3.11
CA LEU A 89 -0.75 -5.99 -2.07
C LEU A 89 -1.67 -6.27 -0.88
N ALA A 90 -2.96 -6.53 -1.12
CA ALA A 90 -3.91 -6.80 -0.05
C ALA A 90 -3.53 -8.05 0.77
N GLU A 91 -3.19 -9.15 0.10
CA GLU A 91 -2.81 -10.41 0.73
C GLU A 91 -1.53 -10.28 1.57
N ARG A 92 -0.45 -9.78 0.95
CA ARG A 92 0.88 -9.74 1.58
C ARG A 92 0.90 -8.71 2.70
N LEU A 93 0.33 -7.53 2.48
CA LEU A 93 0.25 -6.51 3.55
C LEU A 93 -0.65 -6.96 4.70
N GLY A 94 -1.73 -7.69 4.42
CA GLY A 94 -2.60 -8.27 5.44
C GLY A 94 -1.97 -9.41 6.24
N THR A 95 -0.86 -9.98 5.76
CA THR A 95 -0.09 -11.00 6.50
C THR A 95 0.94 -10.35 7.43
N PHE A 96 1.55 -9.24 7.02
CA PHE A 96 2.59 -8.54 7.80
C PHE A 96 2.06 -7.52 8.80
N LEU A 97 0.98 -6.85 8.43
CA LEU A 97 0.20 -5.99 9.30
C LEU A 97 -1.11 -6.76 9.48
N PRO A 98 -1.58 -7.06 10.69
CA PRO A 98 -2.95 -7.52 10.87
C PRO A 98 -3.88 -6.37 10.45
N LEU A 99 -4.09 -6.24 9.14
CA LEU A 99 -5.17 -5.51 8.54
C LEU A 99 -6.42 -6.26 8.96
N SER A 100 -7.48 -5.54 9.31
CA SER A 100 -8.77 -6.14 9.62
C SER A 100 -9.26 -6.90 8.39
N HIS A 101 -8.96 -8.19 8.33
CA HIS A 101 -9.55 -9.09 7.34
C HIS A 101 -10.99 -9.32 7.73
N TYR A 102 -11.86 -9.30 6.73
CA TYR A 102 -13.20 -9.83 6.88
C TYR A 102 -13.14 -11.34 7.00
N SER A 103 -13.90 -11.87 7.95
CA SER A 103 -14.44 -13.23 7.88
C SER A 103 -15.66 -13.25 6.97
#